data_AF-A0A832IYR6-F1
#
_entry.id   AF-A0A832IYR6-F1
#
_cell.length_a   1.000
_cell.length_b   1.000
_cell.length_c   1.000
_cell.angle_alpha   90.00
_cell.angle_beta   90.00
_cell.angle_gamma   90.00
#
_symmetry.space_group_name_H-M   'P 1'
#
loop_
_entity.id
_entity.type
_entity.pdbx_description
1 polymer ?
#
loop_
_entity_poly.entity_id
_entity_poly.type
_entity_poly.pdbx_seq_one_letter_code
_entity_poly.pdbx_strand_id
1 'polypeptide(L)' 'MRNWQKKTDRTKQIGVMLFDRFSNHCLANAVEPLRAVNSLLGWPAYEWCFLSGDGA' A
#
# COMPACT_ATOMS: atom_id res chain seq x y z
N MET A 1 22.96 -4.83 18.77
CA MET A 1 21.91 -5.86 18.61
C MET A 1 21.11 -5.54 17.35
N ARG A 2 21.22 -6.38 16.32
CA ARG A 2 20.56 -6.17 15.03
C ARG A 2 19.34 -7.09 14.99
N ASN A 3 18.19 -6.56 15.39
CA ASN A 3 16.91 -7.28 15.29
C ASN A 3 16.50 -7.29 13.82
N TRP A 4 16.98 -8.28 13.06
CA TRP A 4 16.40 -8.58 11.75
C TRP A 4 14.96 -9.05 11.97
N GLN A 5 14.01 -8.17 11.64
CA GLN A 5 12.60 -8.53 11.58
C GLN A 5 12.46 -9.77 10.71
N LYS A 6 11.90 -10.83 11.30
CA LYS A 6 11.53 -12.04 10.57
C LYS A 6 10.60 -11.62 9.43
N LYS A 7 10.96 -11.96 8.19
CA LYS A 7 10.07 -11.78 7.04
C LYS A 7 8.81 -12.58 7.31
N THR A 8 7.71 -11.89 7.59
CA THR A 8 6.38 -12.48 7.59
C THR A 8 5.93 -12.49 6.14
N ASP A 9 5.72 -13.69 5.59
CA ASP A 9 5.31 -13.91 4.20
C ASP A 9 3.80 -13.68 3.99
N ARG A 10 3.22 -12.81 4.81
CA ARG A 10 1.78 -12.51 4.78
C ARG A 10 1.59 -11.16 4.09
N THR A 11 0.84 -11.19 2.99
CA THR A 11 0.32 -10.02 2.30
C THR A 11 -0.29 -9.04 3.30
N LYS A 12 0.13 -7.78 3.23
CA LYS A 12 -0.41 -6.68 4.03
C LYS A 12 -1.54 -6.01 3.26
N GLN A 13 -2.69 -5.87 3.90
CA GLN A 13 -3.85 -5.17 3.36
C GLN A 13 -3.83 -3.71 3.83
N ILE A 14 -3.98 -2.77 2.89
CA ILE A 14 -3.93 -1.32 3.16
C ILE A 14 -5.20 -0.67 2.60
N GLY A 15 -5.95 0.02 3.45
CA GLY A 15 -7.04 0.89 3.02
C GLY A 15 -6.51 2.31 2.79
N VAL A 16 -6.73 2.86 1.60
CA VAL A 16 -6.35 4.23 1.25
C VAL A 16 -7.62 5.09 1.20
N MET A 17 -7.86 5.84 2.26
CA MET A 17 -9.02 6.74 2.36
C MET A 17 -8.82 7.98 1.51
N LEU A 18 -9.68 8.16 0.51
CA LEU A 18 -9.68 9.34 -0.35
C LEU A 18 -10.78 10.30 0.08
N PHE A 19 -10.41 11.58 0.14
CA PHE A 19 -11.35 12.68 0.30
C PHE A 19 -11.52 13.40 -1.02
N ASP A 20 -12.60 14.16 -1.14
CA ASP A 20 -12.84 14.99 -2.31
C ASP A 20 -11.65 15.90 -2.60
N ARG A 21 -11.26 15.92 -3.88
CA ARG A 21 -10.13 16.71 -4.40
C ARG A 21 -8.78 16.37 -3.76
N PHE A 22 -8.62 15.16 -3.20
CA PHE A 22 -7.30 14.66 -2.82
C PHE A 22 -6.37 14.64 -4.04
N SER A 23 -5.10 14.96 -3.82
CA SER A 23 -4.12 15.10 -4.91
C SER A 23 -3.76 13.74 -5.51
N ASN A 24 -4.05 13.53 -6.80
CA ASN A 24 -3.64 12.33 -7.53
C ASN A 24 -2.11 12.13 -7.53
N HIS A 25 -1.34 13.22 -7.52
CA HIS A 25 0.11 13.13 -7.44
C HIS A 25 0.57 12.60 -6.08
N CYS A 26 -0.05 13.06 -4.99
CA CYS A 26 0.22 12.55 -3.66
C CYS A 26 -0.20 11.09 -3.51
N LEU A 27 -1.36 10.72 -4.08
CA LEU A 27 -1.85 9.34 -4.10
C LEU A 27 -0.86 8.40 -4.79
N ALA A 28 -0.38 8.78 -5.98
CA ALA A 28 0.61 8.01 -6.70
C ALA A 28 1.88 7.84 -5.85
N ASN A 29 2.40 8.91 -5.26
CA ASN A 29 3.61 8.82 -4.42
C ASN A 29 3.44 7.89 -3.20
N ALA A 30 2.22 7.72 -2.69
CA ALA A 30 1.93 6.80 -1.59
C ALA A 30 1.80 5.33 -2.06
N VAL A 31 1.19 5.09 -3.22
CA VAL A 31 0.87 3.74 -3.73
C VAL A 31 2.02 3.14 -4.54
N GLU A 32 2.75 3.96 -5.29
CA GLU A 32 3.81 3.52 -6.21
C GLU A 32 4.94 2.73 -5.52
N PRO A 33 5.38 3.06 -4.29
CA PRO A 33 6.33 2.23 -3.56
C PRO A 33 5.78 0.82 -3.26
N LEU A 34 4.49 0.67 -2.96
CA LEU A 34 3.87 -0.63 -2.70
C LEU A 34 3.89 -1.51 -3.96
N ARG A 35 3.51 -0.90 -5.09
CA ARG A 35 3.60 -1.53 -6.41
C ARG A 35 5.03 -1.97 -6.72
N ALA A 36 6.00 -1.08 -6.51
CA ALA A 36 7.41 -1.37 -6.75
C ALA A 36 7.91 -2.54 -5.89
N VAL A 37 7.52 -2.61 -4.61
CA VAL A 37 7.90 -3.74 -3.74
C VAL A 37 7.30 -5.06 -4.24
N ASN A 38 6.02 -5.07 -4.64
CA ASN A 38 5.42 -6.29 -5.20
C ASN A 38 6.14 -6.75 -6.48
N SER A 39 6.50 -5.82 -7.37
CA SER A 39 7.29 -6.13 -8.57
C SER A 39 8.67 -6.69 -8.23
N LEU A 40 9.37 -6.11 -7.27
CA LEU A 40 10.71 -6.55 -6.85
C LEU A 40 10.70 -7.92 -6.16
N LEU A 41 9.64 -8.22 -5.40
CA LEU A 41 9.51 -9.48 -4.67
C LEU A 41 8.91 -10.61 -5.52
N GLY A 42 8.20 -10.29 -6.61
CA GLY A 42 7.55 -11.29 -7.47
C GLY A 42 6.28 -11.91 -6.87
N TRP A 43 5.78 -11.35 -5.76
CA TRP A 43 4.54 -11.76 -5.10
C TRP A 43 3.86 -10.55 -4.44
N PRO A 44 2.54 -10.58 -4.18
CA PRO A 44 1.80 -9.45 -3.62
C PRO A 44 2.06 -9.30 -2.12
N ALA A 45 3.19 -8.68 -1.76
CA ALA A 45 3.51 -8.35 -0.37
C ALA A 45 2.57 -7.29 0.23
N TYR A 46 2.05 -6.41 -0.63
CA TYR A 46 1.05 -5.40 -0.30
C TYR A 46 -0.14 -5.50 -1.25
N GLU A 47 -1.34 -5.45 -0.70
CA GLU A 47 -2.57 -5.24 -1.43
C GLU A 47 -3.25 -4.01 -0.86
N TRP A 48 -3.93 -3.25 -1.71
CA TRP A 48 -4.62 -2.04 -1.28
C TRP A 48 -5.95 -1.85 -2.00
N CYS A 49 -6.83 -1.12 -1.34
CA CYS A 49 -8.08 -0.62 -1.90
C CYS A 49 -8.25 0.87 -1.61
N PHE A 50 -9.02 1.56 -2.44
CA PHE A 50 -9.45 2.93 -2.15
C PHE A 50 -10.75 2.88 -1.38
N LEU A 51 -10.84 3.71 -0.35
CA LEU A 51 -12.02 3.86 0.50
C LEU A 51 -12.53 5.29 0.38
N SER A 52 -13.84 5.47 0.50
CA SER A 52 -14.51 6.76 0.55
C SER A 52 -15.24 6.93 1.90
N GLY A 53 -15.56 8.17 2.27
CA GLY A 53 -16.29 8.51 3.49
C GLY A 53 -17.67 7.86 3.58
N ASP A 54 -18.28 7.65 2.43
CA ASP A 54 -19.60 7.07 2.22
C ASP A 54 -19.57 5.56 1.92
N GLY A 55 -18.39 4.97 1.77
CA GLY A 55 -18.20 3.53 1.55
C GLY A 55 -18.46 3.06 0.11
N ALA A 56 -18.58 3.98 -0.84
CA ALA A 56 -18.57 3.72 -2.28
C ALA A 56 -17.17 3.43 -2.83
#